data_AF-A0A075FU84-F1
#
_entry.id   AF-A0A075FU84-F1
#
_cell.length_a   1.000
_cell.length_b   1.000
_cell.length_c   1.000
_cell.angle_alpha   90.00
_cell.angle_beta   90.00
_cell.angle_gamma   90.00
#
_symmetry.space_group_name_H-M   'P 1'
#
loop_
_entity.id
_entity.type
_entity.pdbx_description
1 polymer ?
#
loop_
_entity_poly.entity_id
_entity_poly.type
_entity_poly.pdbx_seq_one_letter_code
_entity_poly.pdbx_strand_id
1 'polypeptide(L)'
;MNKRKDLGQHFLKSKTIARSIVDSAKITRNDLVLEIGTGHGILIPYVCKNAKQVFSIENDHDLYLAAKSNFHDYSNLVLEYGDGFKSVHSFSIFISNLPYSKSRFAIEWLLQKKFLVQL
;
A
#
# COMPACT_ATOMS: atom_id res chain seq x y z
N MET A 1 -16.85 20.50 6.22
CA MET A 1 -15.51 20.26 6.80
C MET A 1 -14.73 19.39 5.84
N ASN A 2 -13.55 19.81 5.38
CA ASN A 2 -12.78 19.08 4.38
C ASN A 2 -12.03 17.92 5.07
N LYS A 3 -12.63 16.71 5.13
CA LYS A 3 -12.04 15.51 5.76
C LYS A 3 -10.54 15.30 5.41
N ARG A 4 -10.13 15.69 4.20
CA ARG A 4 -8.74 15.64 3.71
C ARG A 4 -7.75 16.51 4.52
N LYS A 5 -8.17 17.72 4.91
CA LYS A 5 -7.36 18.64 5.74
C LYS A 5 -7.27 18.13 7.18
N ASP A 6 -8.36 17.59 7.70
CA ASP A 6 -8.43 17.10 9.09
C ASP A 6 -7.59 15.83 9.32
N LEU A 7 -7.37 15.03 8.27
CA LEU A 7 -6.55 13.81 8.31
C LEU A 7 -5.08 14.00 7.92
N GLY A 8 -4.67 15.21 7.51
CA GLY A 8 -3.30 15.50 7.09
C GLY A 8 -2.82 14.71 5.86
N GLN A 9 -3.75 14.31 4.98
CA GLN A 9 -3.45 13.46 3.83
C GLN A 9 -2.80 14.25 2.67
N HIS A 10 -1.67 13.75 2.18
CA HIS A 10 -0.99 14.28 1.00
C HIS A 10 -0.91 13.19 -0.08
N PHE A 11 -1.66 13.38 -1.18
CA PHE A 11 -1.64 12.43 -2.29
C PHE A 11 -0.40 12.62 -3.15
N LEU A 12 0.32 11.52 -3.36
CA LEU A 12 1.38 11.44 -4.35
C LEU A 12 0.76 11.55 -5.76
N LYS A 13 1.18 12.56 -6.54
CA LYS A 13 0.70 12.80 -7.91
C LYS A 13 1.77 12.52 -8.98
N SER A 14 3.04 12.54 -8.61
CA SER A 14 4.14 12.36 -9.56
C SER A 14 4.34 10.88 -9.88
N LYS A 15 4.08 10.51 -11.14
CA LYS A 15 4.35 9.16 -11.66
C LYS A 15 5.84 8.80 -11.59
N THR A 16 6.73 9.78 -11.78
CA THR A 16 8.18 9.58 -11.69
C THR A 16 8.60 9.22 -10.27
N ILE A 17 8.06 9.92 -9.26
CA ILE A 17 8.33 9.60 -7.85
C ILE A 17 7.72 8.24 -7.48
N ALA A 18 6.48 7.97 -7.91
CA ALA A 18 5.83 6.67 -7.70
C ALA A 18 6.68 5.51 -8.24
N ARG A 19 7.22 5.65 -9.45
CA ARG A 19 8.14 4.68 -10.03
C ARG A 19 9.42 4.54 -9.21
N SER A 20 10.05 5.65 -8.83
CA SER A 20 11.28 5.65 -8.03
C SER A 20 11.11 4.97 -6.66
N ILE A 21 9.96 5.13 -6.00
CA ILE A 21 9.62 4.43 -4.76
C ILE A 21 9.62 2.92 -4.99
N VAL A 22 8.91 2.46 -6.02
CA VAL A 22 8.78 1.03 -6.34
C VAL A 22 10.10 0.42 -6.79
N ASP A 23 10.89 1.14 -7.59
CA ASP A 23 12.22 0.70 -8.01
C ASP A 23 13.17 0.54 -6.80
N SER A 24 13.09 1.44 -5.83
CA SER A 24 13.90 1.38 -4.61
C SER A 24 13.53 0.21 -3.70
N ALA A 25 12.28 -0.26 -3.76
CA ALA A 25 11.81 -1.42 -3.01
C ALA A 25 12.35 -2.76 -3.54
N LYS A 26 12.96 -2.78 -4.73
CA LYS A 26 13.56 -3.98 -5.36
C LYS A 26 12.62 -5.20 -5.40
N ILE A 27 11.33 -4.96 -5.61
CA ILE A 27 10.29 -5.99 -5.65
C ILE A 27 10.56 -6.98 -6.78
N THR A 28 10.41 -8.27 -6.49
CA THR A 28 10.58 -9.39 -7.41
C THR A 28 9.29 -10.21 -7.55
N ARG A 29 9.28 -11.14 -8.51
CA ARG A 29 8.16 -12.08 -8.74
C ARG A 29 7.96 -13.11 -7.63
N ASN A 30 8.80 -13.10 -6.60
CA ASN A 30 8.63 -13.93 -5.41
C ASN A 30 7.98 -13.17 -4.25
N ASP A 31 7.86 -11.85 -4.34
CA ASP A 31 7.44 -11.01 -3.24
C ASP A 31 5.93 -10.90 -3.08
N LEU A 32 5.50 -10.94 -1.81
CA LEU A 32 4.16 -10.60 -1.38
C LEU A 32 4.21 -9.16 -0.85
N VAL A 33 3.51 -8.25 -1.53
CA VAL A 33 3.53 -6.83 -1.18
C VAL A 33 2.26 -6.47 -0.42
N LEU A 34 2.42 -5.84 0.75
CA LEU A 34 1.33 -5.19 1.47
C LEU A 34 1.45 -3.67 1.37
N GLU A 35 0.41 -3.05 0.84
CA GLU A 35 0.20 -1.61 0.84
C GLU A 35 -0.89 -1.24 1.85
N ILE A 36 -0.57 -0.33 2.77
CA ILE A 36 -1.57 0.31 3.64
C ILE A 36 -1.79 1.74 3.13
N GLY A 37 -3.04 2.15 2.91
CA GLY A 37 -3.38 3.46 2.38
C GLY A 37 -3.20 3.56 0.87
N THR A 38 -4.03 2.82 0.13
CA THR A 38 -4.07 2.81 -1.34
C THR A 38 -4.18 4.21 -1.96
N GLY A 39 -4.98 5.09 -1.34
CA GLY A 39 -5.32 6.38 -1.88
C GLY A 39 -5.92 6.28 -3.29
N HIS A 40 -5.38 7.04 -4.24
CA HIS A 40 -5.77 6.96 -5.65
C HIS A 40 -5.09 5.80 -6.41
N GLY A 41 -4.30 4.96 -5.73
CA GLY A 41 -3.67 3.78 -6.32
C GLY A 41 -2.49 4.07 -7.25
N ILE A 42 -1.76 5.18 -7.07
CA ILE A 42 -0.67 5.56 -7.99
C ILE A 42 0.48 4.54 -8.03
N LEU A 43 0.67 3.75 -6.97
CA LEU A 43 1.72 2.73 -6.90
C LEU A 43 1.30 1.41 -7.56
N ILE A 44 -0.02 1.10 -7.58
CA ILE A 44 -0.58 -0.19 -8.02
C ILE A 44 0.00 -0.68 -9.35
N PRO A 45 0.03 0.13 -10.44
CA PRO A 45 0.52 -0.35 -11.73
C PRO A 45 1.98 -0.80 -11.71
N TYR A 46 2.80 -0.16 -10.89
CA TYR A 46 4.24 -0.45 -10.80
C TYR A 46 4.49 -1.65 -9.88
N VAL A 47 3.76 -1.75 -8.77
CA VAL A 47 3.91 -2.85 -7.80
C VAL A 47 3.39 -4.15 -8.40
N CYS A 48 2.18 -4.15 -8.98
CA CYS A 48 1.57 -5.35 -9.58
C CYS A 48 2.39 -5.87 -10.77
N LYS A 49 3.08 -4.97 -11.48
CA LYS A 49 4.00 -5.34 -12.57
C LYS A 49 5.19 -6.16 -12.08
N ASN A 50 5.63 -6.04 -10.83
CA ASN A 50 6.86 -6.69 -10.36
C ASN A 50 6.61 -7.78 -9.32
N ALA A 51 5.55 -7.66 -8.50
CA ALA A 51 5.25 -8.56 -7.40
C ALA A 51 4.63 -9.89 -7.85
N LYS A 52 4.66 -10.88 -6.93
CA LYS A 52 3.85 -12.11 -7.04
C LYS A 52 2.38 -11.81 -6.76
N GLN A 53 2.12 -11.15 -5.63
CA GLN A 53 0.79 -10.83 -5.11
C GLN A 53 0.86 -9.48 -4.40
N VAL A 54 -0.19 -8.68 -4.54
CA VAL A 54 -0.35 -7.38 -3.89
C VAL A 54 -1.63 -7.38 -3.08
N PHE A 55 -1.53 -6.98 -1.82
CA PHE A 55 -2.67 -6.66 -0.96
C PHE A 55 -2.62 -5.16 -0.70
N SER A 56 -3.68 -4.43 -1.04
CA SER A 56 -3.75 -2.99 -0.82
C SER A 56 -5.02 -2.66 -0.05
N ILE A 57 -4.86 -2.05 1.13
CA ILE A 57 -5.94 -1.83 2.10
C ILE A 57 -6.15 -0.32 2.30
N GLU A 58 -7.38 0.13 2.09
CA GLU A 58 -7.78 1.52 2.20
C GLU A 58 -8.87 1.69 3.27
N ASN A 59 -8.71 2.69 4.14
CA ASN A 59 -9.65 2.97 5.22
C ASN A 59 -10.70 4.03 4.86
N ASP A 60 -10.49 4.78 3.78
CA ASP A 60 -11.48 5.65 3.16
C ASP A 60 -12.31 4.88 2.12
N HIS A 61 -13.61 4.74 2.40
CA HIS A 61 -14.50 3.94 1.58
C HIS A 61 -14.63 4.46 0.13
N ASP A 62 -14.61 5.77 -0.07
CA ASP A 62 -14.79 6.36 -1.40
C ASP A 62 -13.54 6.14 -2.26
N LEU A 63 -12.35 6.26 -1.65
CA LEU A 63 -11.08 5.94 -2.31
C LEU A 63 -10.96 4.44 -2.61
N TYR A 64 -11.40 3.58 -1.69
CA TYR A 64 -11.46 2.13 -1.92
C TYR A 64 -12.31 1.79 -3.16
N LEU A 65 -13.54 2.31 -3.25
CA LEU A 65 -14.42 2.04 -4.38
C LEU A 65 -13.83 2.54 -5.70
N ALA A 66 -13.24 3.74 -5.69
CA ALA A 66 -12.58 4.31 -6.86
C ALA A 66 -11.39 3.44 -7.31
N ALA A 67 -10.52 3.02 -6.39
CA ALA A 67 -9.40 2.14 -6.69
C ALA A 67 -9.89 0.79 -7.22
N LYS A 68 -10.90 0.18 -6.59
CA LYS A 68 -11.49 -1.09 -7.04
C LYS A 68 -12.03 -1.00 -8.45
N SER A 69 -12.72 0.08 -8.80
CA SER A 69 -13.21 0.30 -10.17
C SER A 69 -12.06 0.48 -11.16
N ASN A 70 -10.99 1.18 -10.80
CA ASN A 70 -9.90 1.53 -11.72
C ASN A 70 -8.88 0.41 -11.93
N PHE A 71 -8.76 -0.53 -10.99
CA PHE A 71 -7.69 -1.53 -10.96
C PHE A 71 -8.19 -2.98 -10.91
N HIS A 72 -9.46 -3.22 -11.25
CA HIS A 72 -10.07 -4.55 -11.23
C HIS A 72 -9.39 -5.58 -12.17
N ASP A 73 -8.71 -5.10 -13.22
CA ASP A 73 -8.05 -5.97 -14.21
C ASP A 73 -6.72 -6.59 -13.72
N TYR A 74 -6.19 -6.17 -12.57
CA TYR A 74 -4.97 -6.74 -12.01
C TYR A 74 -5.27 -8.06 -11.30
N SER A 75 -4.96 -9.17 -11.95
CA SER A 75 -5.20 -10.53 -11.44
C SER A 75 -4.44 -10.87 -10.16
N ASN A 76 -3.32 -10.20 -9.88
CA ASN A 76 -2.52 -10.37 -8.68
C ASN A 76 -2.74 -9.29 -7.62
N LEU A 77 -3.83 -8.51 -7.73
CA LEU A 77 -4.19 -7.47 -6.78
C LEU A 77 -5.43 -7.86 -5.98
N VAL A 78 -5.33 -7.75 -4.67
CA VAL A 78 -6.46 -7.83 -3.74
C VAL A 78 -6.62 -6.45 -3.09
N LEU A 79 -7.76 -5.81 -3.35
CA LEU A 79 -8.14 -4.53 -2.74
C LEU A 79 -9.16 -4.77 -1.61
N GLU A 80 -8.85 -4.27 -0.42
CA GLU A 80 -9.68 -4.42 0.76
C GLU A 80 -10.05 -3.07 1.38
N TYR A 81 -11.26 -2.98 1.91
CA TYR A 81 -11.71 -1.84 2.71
C TYR A 81 -11.50 -2.15 4.19
N GLY A 82 -10.78 -1.29 4.91
CA GLY A 82 -10.62 -1.43 6.35
C GLY A 82 -9.35 -0.81 6.92
N ASP A 83 -9.07 -1.17 8.17
CA ASP A 83 -7.84 -0.77 8.85
C ASP A 83 -6.69 -1.72 8.46
N GLY A 84 -5.80 -1.24 7.59
CA GLY A 84 -4.67 -2.04 7.10
C GLY A 84 -3.72 -2.52 8.20
N PHE A 85 -3.69 -1.87 9.38
CA PHE A 85 -2.89 -2.33 10.51
C PHE A 85 -3.48 -3.56 11.21
N LYS A 86 -4.72 -3.94 10.88
CA LYS A 86 -5.34 -5.21 11.30
C LYS A 86 -5.21 -6.32 10.25
N SER A 87 -4.47 -6.08 9.18
CA SER A 87 -4.22 -7.07 8.14
C SER A 87 -3.63 -8.36 8.72
N VAL A 88 -4.18 -9.48 8.26
CA VAL A 88 -3.72 -10.85 8.55
C VAL A 88 -2.81 -11.39 7.43
N HIS A 89 -2.65 -10.64 6.34
CA HIS A 89 -1.84 -11.06 5.21
C HIS A 89 -0.36 -11.10 5.59
N SER A 90 0.31 -12.18 5.19
CA SER A 90 1.76 -12.26 5.25
C SER A 90 2.36 -11.49 4.07
N PHE A 91 3.49 -10.81 4.30
CA PHE A 91 4.17 -10.00 3.28
C PHE A 91 5.69 -10.10 3.45
N SER A 92 6.41 -10.00 2.33
CA SER A 92 7.87 -9.81 2.32
C SER A 92 8.25 -8.34 2.21
N ILE A 93 7.40 -7.54 1.56
CA ILE A 93 7.63 -6.11 1.36
C ILE A 93 6.40 -5.32 1.84
N PHE A 94 6.66 -4.32 2.67
CA PHE A 94 5.66 -3.33 3.09
C PHE A 94 5.93 -2.00 2.38
N ILE A 95 4.91 -1.44 1.76
CA ILE A 95 4.96 -0.10 1.14
C ILE A 95 3.81 0.75 1.65
N SER A 96 4.02 2.06 1.79
CA SER A 96 2.93 2.97 2.10
C SER A 96 3.31 4.43 1.88
N ASN A 97 2.31 5.27 1.61
CA ASN A 97 2.39 6.73 1.62
C ASN A 97 1.43 7.31 2.68
N LEU A 98 1.61 6.92 3.94
CA LEU A 98 0.79 7.40 5.05
C LEU A 98 1.04 8.89 5.36
N PRO A 99 0.04 9.58 5.95
CA PRO A 99 0.29 10.83 6.65
C PRO A 99 1.39 10.69 7.70
N TYR A 100 2.19 11.74 7.88
CA TYR A 100 3.29 11.77 8.87
C TYR A 100 2.83 11.41 10.30
N SER A 101 1.60 11.79 10.66
CA SER A 101 1.00 11.45 11.96
C SER A 101 0.83 9.94 12.22
N LYS A 102 0.91 9.12 11.17
CA LYS A 102 0.80 7.66 11.24
C LYS A 102 2.13 6.93 11.02
N SER A 103 3.20 7.63 10.65
CA SER A 103 4.51 7.03 10.37
C SER A 103 5.08 6.28 11.58
N ARG A 104 5.05 6.89 12.77
CA ARG A 104 5.52 6.25 14.01
C ARG A 104 4.77 4.94 14.27
N PHE A 105 3.44 5.01 14.23
CA PHE A 105 2.58 3.84 14.45
C PHE A 105 2.85 2.73 13.43
N ALA A 106 3.11 3.09 12.17
CA ALA A 106 3.42 2.10 11.14
C ALA A 106 4.75 1.38 11.41
N ILE A 107 5.78 2.09 11.85
CA ILE A 107 7.06 1.48 12.22
C ILE A 107 6.90 0.60 13.45
N GLU A 108 6.23 1.07 14.51
CA GLU A 108 5.95 0.27 15.72
C GLU A 108 5.17 -1.00 15.38
N TRP A 109 4.16 -0.91 14.50
CA TRP A 109 3.41 -2.05 14.00
C TRP A 109 4.28 -3.02 13.17
N LEU A 110 5.18 -2.51 12.34
CA LEU A 110 6.08 -3.32 11.52
C LEU A 110 7.05 -4.13 12.38
N LEU A 111 7.56 -3.55 13.46
CA LEU A 111 8.45 -4.22 14.42
C LEU A 111 7.80 -5.41 15.13
N GLN A 112 6.46 -5.47 15.18
CA GLN A 112 5.72 -6.60 15.76
C GLN A 112 5.53 -7.76 14.77
N LYS A 113 5.90 -7.58 13.50
CA LYS A 113 5.73 -8.61 12.46
C LYS A 113 6.91 -9.58 12.46
N LYS A 114 6.59 -10.86 12.31
CA LYS A 114 7.59 -11.91 12.15
C LYS A 114 7.96 -11.99 10.67
N PHE A 115 9.16 -11.56 10.34
CA PHE A 115 9.76 -11.81 9.03
C PHE A 115 10.51 -13.13 9.09
N LEU A 116 10.21 -14.03 8.15
CA LEU A 116 11.01 -15.23 7.97
C LEU A 116 12.33 -14.81 7.32
N VAL A 117 13.37 -14.67 8.14
CA VAL A 117 14.73 -14.48 7.63
C VAL A 117 15.20 -15.83 7.12
N GLN A 118 15.34 -15.97 5.81
CA GLN A 118 16.14 -17.06 5.24
C GLN A 118 17.61 -16.76 5.59
N LEU A 119 18.16 -17.53 6.53
CA LEU A 119 19.60 -17.62 6.79
C LEU A 119 20.25 -18.50 5.72
#